data_AF-A0AAN8ME37-F1
#
_entry.id   AF-A0AAN8ME37-F1
#
_cell.length_a   1.000
_cell.length_b   1.000
_cell.length_c   1.000
_cell.angle_alpha   90.00
_cell.angle_beta   90.00
_cell.angle_gamma   90.00
#
_symmetry.space_group_name_H-M   'P 1'
#
loop_
_entity.id
_entity.type
_entity.pdbx_description
1 polymer ?
#
loop_
_entity_poly.entity_id
_entity_poly.type
_entity_poly.pdbx_seq_one_letter_code
_entity_poly.pdbx_strand_id
1 'polypeptide(L)'
;GRCSARQRRGKCSVRQGRGRCSVRQGRGKFSARQGRGRCSARQGRGKCSVRQGRGRCSARQRRGRCSARQGRGRCIARQGRGISWNQQKGEEAELNRKGKMLSSTERGRC
;
A
#
# COMPACT_ATOMS: atom_id res chain seq x y z
N GLY A 1 1.50 -2.82 -16.47
CA GLY A 1 2.93 -3.15 -16.59
C GLY A 1 3.42 -4.00 -15.41
N ARG A 2 4.54 -4.70 -15.57
CA ARG A 2 5.20 -5.49 -14.52
C ARG A 2 6.60 -4.94 -14.29
N CYS A 3 6.95 -4.58 -13.06
CA CYS A 3 8.29 -4.15 -12.70
C CYS A 3 8.90 -5.14 -11.71
N SER A 4 10.15 -5.53 -11.97
CA SER A 4 10.94 -6.34 -11.05
C SER A 4 12.30 -5.70 -10.84
N ALA A 5 12.76 -5.64 -9.59
CA ALA A 5 14.09 -5.13 -9.27
C ALA A 5 14.78 -6.04 -8.25
N ARG A 6 16.04 -6.38 -8.50
CA ARG A 6 16.88 -7.15 -7.58
C ARG A 6 18.19 -6.41 -7.38
N GLN A 7 18.50 -6.05 -6.14
CA GLN A 7 19.77 -5.38 -5.82
C GLN A 7 20.34 -5.82 -4.47
N ARG A 8 21.66 -5.91 -4.35
CA ARG A 8 22.32 -6.21 -3.05
C ARG A 8 22.26 -5.00 -2.11
N ARG A 9 22.59 -3.83 -2.63
CA ARG A 9 22.51 -2.53 -1.93
C ARG A 9 21.96 -1.47 -2.87
N GLY A 10 21.18 -0.53 -2.34
CA GLY A 10 20.76 0.63 -3.12
C GLY A 10 19.41 1.22 -2.71
N LYS A 11 18.95 2.16 -3.53
CA LYS A 11 17.61 2.75 -3.45
C LYS A 11 16.80 2.26 -4.64
N CYS A 12 15.57 1.79 -4.41
CA CYS A 12 14.68 1.40 -5.49
C CYS A 12 13.37 2.17 -5.34
N SER A 13 12.99 2.87 -6.40
CA SER A 13 11.77 3.66 -6.48
C SER A 13 10.94 3.16 -7.65
N VAL A 14 9.67 2.84 -7.41
CA VAL A 14 8.76 2.39 -8.48
C VAL A 14 7.49 3.21 -8.45
N ARG A 15 7.09 3.73 -9.61
CA ARG A 15 5.86 4.51 -9.79
C ARG A 15 5.07 3.90 -10.93
N GLN A 16 3.88 3.38 -10.65
CA GLN A 16 3.01 2.79 -11.67
C GLN A 16 1.54 3.11 -11.42
N GLY A 17 0.78 3.39 -12.49
CA GLY A 17 -0.68 3.55 -12.39
C GLY A 17 -1.38 2.22 -12.09
N ARG A 18 -1.11 1.19 -12.92
CA ARG A 18 -1.64 -0.17 -12.76
C ARG A 18 -0.57 -1.22 -13.02
N GLY A 19 -0.44 -2.21 -12.13
CA GLY A 19 0.51 -3.29 -12.38
C GLY A 19 0.95 -4.12 -11.19
N ARG A 20 1.95 -4.96 -11.44
CA ARG A 20 2.60 -5.77 -10.42
C ARG A 20 4.04 -5.33 -10.24
N CYS A 21 4.46 -5.10 -9.00
CA CYS A 21 5.82 -4.75 -8.65
C CYS A 21 6.41 -5.79 -7.70
N SER A 22 7.62 -6.26 -7.98
CA SER A 22 8.35 -7.21 -7.15
C SER A 22 9.79 -6.74 -6.93
N VAL A 23 10.14 -6.43 -5.68
CA VAL A 23 11.49 -5.95 -5.34
C VAL A 23 12.15 -6.87 -4.34
N ARG A 24 13.40 -7.23 -4.61
CA ARG A 24 14.24 -8.03 -3.73
C ARG A 24 15.53 -7.27 -3.44
N GLN A 25 15.72 -6.82 -2.19
CA GLN A 25 16.88 -6.06 -1.78
C GLN A 25 17.58 -6.63 -0.55
N GLY A 26 18.92 -6.63 -0.55
CA GLY A 26 19.72 -7.00 0.62
C GLY A 26 19.70 -5.91 1.69
N ARG A 27 20.20 -4.72 1.36
CA ARG A 27 20.23 -3.53 2.21
C ARG A 27 19.78 -2.30 1.42
N GLY A 28 18.86 -1.48 1.93
CA GLY A 28 18.49 -0.29 1.16
C GLY A 28 17.21 0.43 1.56
N LYS A 29 16.80 1.37 0.71
CA LYS A 29 15.52 2.06 0.80
C LYS A 29 14.67 1.66 -0.40
N PHE A 30 13.44 1.19 -0.13
CA PHE A 30 12.47 0.89 -1.17
C PHE A 30 11.27 1.82 -1.04
N SER A 31 10.88 2.44 -2.14
CA SER A 31 9.70 3.29 -2.25
C SER A 31 8.83 2.84 -3.42
N ALA A 32 7.57 2.54 -3.17
CA ALA A 32 6.61 2.25 -4.24
C ALA A 32 5.39 3.16 -4.15
N ARG A 33 5.00 3.74 -5.29
CA ARG A 33 3.71 4.41 -5.48
C ARG A 33 2.94 3.69 -6.57
N GLN A 34 1.83 3.06 -6.19
CA GLN A 34 0.93 2.40 -7.12
C GLN A 34 -0.52 2.87 -6.99
N GLY A 35 -1.19 3.08 -8.13
CA GLY A 35 -2.63 3.36 -8.16
C GLY A 35 -3.46 2.11 -7.85
N ARG A 36 -3.35 1.09 -8.70
CA ARG A 36 -4.01 -0.22 -8.55
C ARG A 36 -3.05 -1.37 -8.80
N GLY A 37 -3.05 -2.40 -7.94
CA GLY A 37 -2.36 -3.66 -8.25
C GLY A 37 -1.73 -4.40 -7.08
N ARG A 38 -0.64 -5.12 -7.34
CA ARG A 38 0.07 -5.93 -6.35
C ARG A 38 1.51 -5.48 -6.19
N CYS A 39 1.91 -5.20 -4.95
CA CYS A 39 3.29 -4.91 -4.58
C CYS A 39 3.84 -6.01 -3.66
N SER A 40 5.00 -6.55 -4.02
CA SER A 40 5.78 -7.43 -3.15
C SER A 40 7.19 -6.87 -2.95
N ALA A 41 7.59 -6.67 -1.70
CA ALA A 41 8.93 -6.22 -1.34
C ALA A 41 9.57 -7.21 -0.36
N ARG A 42 10.75 -7.72 -0.69
CA ARG A 42 11.58 -8.55 0.20
C ARG A 42 12.87 -7.82 0.48
N GLN A 43 13.06 -7.38 1.73
CA GLN A 43 14.25 -6.65 2.15
C GLN A 43 14.97 -7.34 3.32
N GLY A 44 16.29 -7.39 3.28
CA GLY A 44 17.10 -7.87 4.41
C GLY A 44 17.17 -6.81 5.53
N ARG A 45 17.72 -5.64 5.22
CA ARG A 45 17.85 -4.51 6.15
C ARG A 45 17.47 -3.18 5.48
N GLY A 46 16.66 -2.35 6.13
CA GLY A 46 16.46 -0.96 5.69
C GLY A 46 15.05 -0.42 5.82
N LYS A 47 14.67 0.52 4.95
CA LYS A 47 13.38 1.23 5.01
C LYS A 47 12.53 0.86 3.79
N CYS A 48 11.28 0.47 4.02
CA CYS A 48 10.30 0.15 2.98
C CYS A 48 9.10 1.08 3.15
N SER A 49 8.80 1.86 2.11
CA SER A 49 7.66 2.77 2.06
C SER A 49 6.77 2.43 0.87
N VAL A 50 5.55 2.00 1.11
CA VAL A 50 4.59 1.65 0.03
C VAL A 50 3.35 2.52 0.15
N ARG A 51 3.00 3.22 -0.93
CA ARG A 51 1.75 3.94 -1.10
C ARG A 51 0.94 3.26 -2.21
N GLN A 52 -0.19 2.67 -1.85
CA GLN A 52 -1.10 2.04 -2.81
C GLN A 52 -2.51 2.61 -2.70
N GLY A 53 -3.16 2.92 -3.82
CA GLY A 53 -4.56 3.33 -3.85
C GLY A 53 -5.51 2.15 -3.62
N ARG A 54 -5.42 1.13 -4.48
CA ARG A 54 -6.21 -0.11 -4.41
C ARG A 54 -5.36 -1.37 -4.64
N GLY A 55 -5.59 -2.42 -3.85
CA GLY A 55 -5.03 -3.75 -4.12
C GLY A 55 -4.26 -4.40 -2.96
N ARG A 56 -3.26 -5.23 -3.26
CA ARG A 56 -2.55 -6.02 -2.25
C ARG A 56 -1.08 -5.64 -2.13
N CYS A 57 -0.65 -5.37 -0.90
CA CYS A 57 0.75 -5.11 -0.57
C CYS A 57 1.28 -6.22 0.34
N SER A 58 2.46 -6.76 0.02
CA SER A 58 3.18 -7.70 0.85
C SER A 58 4.62 -7.25 1.04
N ALA A 59 5.00 -6.90 2.26
CA ALA A 59 6.36 -6.52 2.62
C ALA A 59 6.95 -7.57 3.57
N ARG A 60 8.13 -8.11 3.26
CA ARG A 60 8.89 -9.01 4.12
C ARG A 60 10.24 -8.38 4.44
N GLN A 61 10.47 -8.03 5.69
CA GLN A 61 11.72 -7.43 6.15
C GLN A 61 12.37 -8.23 7.28
N ARG A 62 13.70 -8.42 7.25
CA ARG A 62 14.42 -9.00 8.41
C ARG A 62 14.71 -7.95 9.49
N ARG A 63 15.21 -6.77 9.13
CA ARG A 63 15.49 -5.65 10.07
C ARG A 63 15.13 -4.29 9.45
N GLY A 64 14.51 -3.37 10.22
CA GLY A 64 14.40 -1.96 9.82
C GLY A 64 13.04 -1.29 10.05
N ARG A 65 12.55 -0.50 9.09
CA ARG A 65 11.24 0.17 9.19
C ARG A 65 10.40 -0.11 7.95
N CYS A 66 9.17 -0.54 8.16
CA CYS A 66 8.17 -0.68 7.10
C CYS A 66 7.06 0.33 7.33
N SER A 67 6.66 1.06 6.29
CA SER A 67 5.51 1.96 6.29
C SER A 67 4.68 1.68 5.06
N ALA A 68 3.43 1.30 5.25
CA ALA A 68 2.48 1.06 4.18
C ALA A 68 1.25 1.94 4.36
N ARG A 69 0.92 2.69 3.32
CA ARG A 69 -0.32 3.46 3.21
C ARG A 69 -1.15 2.89 2.09
N GLN A 70 -2.30 2.31 2.43
CA GLN A 70 -3.27 1.82 1.48
C GLN A 70 -4.59 2.56 1.60
N GLY A 71 -5.24 2.82 0.45
CA GLY A 71 -6.67 3.11 0.39
C GLY A 71 -7.46 1.83 0.62
N ARG A 72 -8.00 1.25 -0.46
CA ARG A 72 -8.83 0.03 -0.40
C ARG A 72 -8.02 -1.22 -0.72
N GLY A 73 -7.86 -2.14 0.23
CA GLY A 73 -7.11 -3.37 -0.03
C GLY A 73 -6.56 -4.05 1.21
N ARG A 74 -5.66 -5.02 1.00
CA ARG A 74 -5.03 -5.77 2.09
C ARG A 74 -3.53 -5.55 2.08
N CYS A 75 -2.99 -5.16 3.23
CA CYS A 75 -1.56 -4.99 3.41
C CYS A 75 -1.03 -5.98 4.46
N ILE A 76 -0.04 -6.77 4.06
CA ILE A 76 0.63 -7.75 4.92
C ILE A 76 2.09 -7.34 5.06
N ALA A 77 2.49 -6.92 6.26
CA ALA A 77 3.88 -6.66 6.59
C ALA A 77 4.37 -7.73 7.56
N ARG A 78 5.37 -8.52 7.15
CA ARG A 78 6.07 -9.47 8.01
C ARG A 78 7.47 -8.93 8.28
N GLN A 79 7.75 -8.63 9.55
CA GLN A 79 9.02 -8.09 9.96
C GLN A 79 9.66 -8.93 11.06
N GLY A 80 10.96 -9.20 10.95
CA GLY A 80 11.73 -9.94 11.97
C GLY A 80 12.12 -9.06 13.16
N ARG A 81 12.72 -7.90 12.92
CA ARG A 81 13.01 -6.88 13.94
C ARG A 81 12.78 -5.46 13.39
N GLY A 82 12.20 -4.58 14.19
CA GLY A 82 11.97 -3.17 13.84
C GLY A 82 10.48 -2.79 13.78
N ILE A 83 10.20 -1.59 13.26
CA ILE A 83 8.89 -0.95 13.40
C ILE A 83 8.11 -1.04 12.09
N SER A 84 6.88 -1.55 12.15
CA SER A 84 5.96 -1.61 11.00
C SER A 84 4.76 -0.71 11.25
N TRP A 85 4.53 0.23 10.33
CA TRP A 85 3.34 1.07 10.26
C TRP A 85 2.48 0.65 9.07
N ASN A 86 1.19 0.47 9.31
CA ASN A 86 0.24 0.13 8.26
C ASN A 86 -1.03 0.96 8.43
N GLN A 87 -1.32 1.82 7.47
CA GLN A 87 -2.53 2.65 7.47
C GLN A 87 -3.40 2.24 6.29
N GLN A 88 -4.57 1.68 6.59
CA GLN A 88 -5.59 1.31 5.61
C GLN A 88 -6.77 2.28 5.77
N LYS A 89 -7.14 2.99 4.71
CA LYS A 89 -8.39 3.76 4.65
C LYS A 89 -9.46 2.88 4.00
N GLY A 90 -10.17 2.11 4.83
CA GLY A 90 -11.37 1.37 4.45
C GLY A 90 -12.50 2.29 3.98
N GLU A 91 -13.49 1.70 3.32
CA GLU A 91 -14.63 2.30 2.61
C GLU A 91 -15.62 3.16 3.42
N GLU A 92 -15.22 3.71 4.56
CA GLU A 92 -16.14 4.40 5.48
C GLU A 92 -16.71 5.73 4.94
N ALA A 93 -16.17 6.26 3.83
CA ALA A 93 -16.60 7.53 3.25
C ALA A 93 -17.71 7.42 2.18
N GLU A 94 -18.05 6.24 1.68
CA GLU A 94 -19.03 6.11 0.56
C GLU A 94 -20.47 5.88 1.03
N LEU A 95 -20.67 5.28 2.21
CA LEU A 95 -22.00 5.05 2.79
C LEU A 95 -22.64 6.31 3.37
N ASN A 96 -21.83 7.24 3.92
CA ASN A 96 -22.35 8.51 4.48
C ASN A 96 -22.86 9.48 3.40
N ARG A 97 -22.44 9.36 2.13
CA ARG A 97 -23.01 10.17 1.03
C ARG A 97 -24.36 9.66 0.56
N LYS A 98 -24.61 8.35 0.58
CA LYS A 98 -25.89 7.77 0.17
C LYS A 98 -26.97 7.88 1.25
N GLY A 99 -26.59 7.80 2.53
CA GLY A 99 -27.53 8.00 3.64
C GLY A 99 -28.10 9.43 3.73
N LYS A 100 -27.35 10.45 3.31
CA LYS A 100 -27.83 11.85 3.27
C LYS A 100 -28.70 12.20 2.05
N MET A 101 -28.65 11.43 0.96
CA MET A 101 -29.51 11.66 -0.21
C MET A 101 -30.91 11.08 -0.03
N LEU A 102 -31.06 9.99 0.74
CA LEU A 102 -32.37 9.37 0.97
C LEU A 102 -33.24 10.15 1.96
N SER A 103 -32.67 10.91 2.91
CA SER A 103 -33.48 11.67 3.88
C SER A 103 -34.02 13.01 3.36
N SER A 104 -33.59 13.47 2.19
CA SER A 104 -33.98 14.77 1.62
C SER A 104 -35.05 14.65 0.53
N THR A 105 -35.27 13.46 -0.04
CA THR A 105 -36.31 13.27 -1.08
C THR A 105 -37.67 12.86 -0.49
N GLU A 106 -37.72 12.37 0.75
CA GLU A 106 -38.98 11.97 1.42
C GLU A 106 -39.63 13.08 2.27
N ARG A 107 -39.01 14.25 2.42
CA ARG A 107 -39.58 15.41 3.16
C ARG A 107 -40.11 16.52 2.25
N GLY A 108 -40.46 16.18 1.01
CA GLY A 108 -41.02 17.12 0.02
C GLY A 108 -42.27 16.59 -0.68
N ARG A 109 -42.98 15.65 -0.05
CA ARG A 109 -44.34 15.24 -0.42
C ARG A 109 -45.18 15.16 0.85
N CYS A 110 -45.69 16.32 1.24
CA CYS A 110 -46.97 16.59 1.90
C CYS A 110 -47.12 18.12 1.93
#